data_AF-A0A3A0CM78-F1
#
_entry.id   AF-A0A3A0CM78-F1
#
_cell.length_a   1.000
_cell.length_b   1.000
_cell.length_c   1.000
_cell.angle_alpha   90.00
_cell.angle_beta   90.00
_cell.angle_gamma   90.00
#
_symmetry.space_group_name_H-M   'P 1'
#
loop_
_entity.id
_entity.type
_entity.pdbx_description
1 polymer ?
#
loop_
_entity_poly.entity_id
_entity_poly.type
_entity_poly.pdbx_seq_one_letter_code
_entity_poly.pdbx_strand_id
1 'polypeptide(L)'
;MNLMRIAMTLTATLWLVLPIASAGPDYTIDWHTIDGGGAMHLAGGAYELSGTIGQHDAGPTAPMVGGPYELAGGFWVVSQICYCPGDMNGDGIKDARDVQKFVACFTSGGSCQCADVSLESGVTLDDVPVFVEDLLSSGVCP
;
A
#
# COMPACT_ATOMS: atom_id res chain seq x y z
N MET A 1 -6.82 -54.23 49.38
CA MET A 1 -6.53 -52.80 49.62
C MET A 1 -5.27 -52.28 48.90
N ASN A 2 -4.43 -53.15 48.31
CA ASN A 2 -3.16 -52.73 47.69
C ASN A 2 -3.26 -52.48 46.18
N LEU A 3 -4.14 -53.19 45.46
CA LEU A 3 -4.26 -53.06 44.01
C LEU A 3 -4.81 -51.69 43.56
N MET A 4 -5.83 -51.18 44.26
CA MET A 4 -6.47 -49.89 43.93
C MET A 4 -5.57 -48.70 44.27
N ARG A 5 -4.72 -48.82 45.30
CA ARG A 5 -3.72 -47.81 45.66
C ARG A 5 -2.59 -47.75 44.64
N ILE A 6 -2.12 -48.91 44.18
CA ILE A 6 -1.08 -49.03 43.14
C ILE A 6 -1.59 -48.46 41.81
N ALA A 7 -2.81 -48.80 41.41
CA ALA A 7 -3.43 -48.29 40.18
C ALA A 7 -3.55 -46.75 40.21
N MET A 8 -4.00 -46.19 41.34
CA MET A 8 -4.16 -44.74 41.50
C MET A 8 -2.81 -44.00 41.51
N THR A 9 -1.77 -44.58 42.11
CA THR A 9 -0.41 -44.02 42.04
C THR A 9 0.20 -44.10 40.65
N LEU A 10 -0.05 -45.18 39.89
CA LEU A 10 0.42 -45.35 38.52
C LEU A 10 -0.26 -44.38 37.54
N THR A 11 -1.56 -44.13 37.70
CA THR A 11 -2.26 -43.13 36.89
C THR A 11 -1.81 -41.70 37.22
N ALA A 12 -1.51 -41.41 38.49
CA ALA A 12 -1.02 -40.10 38.91
C ALA A 12 0.40 -39.83 38.41
N THR A 13 1.30 -40.82 38.43
CA THR A 13 2.65 -40.69 37.86
C THR A 13 2.62 -40.63 36.34
N LEU A 14 1.72 -41.35 35.66
CA LEU A 14 1.59 -41.29 34.20
C LEU A 14 1.15 -39.91 33.69
N TRP A 15 0.31 -39.19 34.44
CA TRP A 15 -0.08 -37.81 34.12
C TRP A 15 1.00 -36.76 34.46
N LEU A 16 1.88 -37.04 35.43
CA LEU A 16 2.98 -36.14 35.79
C LEU A 16 4.15 -36.15 34.79
N VAL A 17 4.26 -37.18 33.95
CA VAL A 17 5.37 -37.37 33.00
C VAL A 17 4.94 -37.11 31.56
N LEU A 18 3.71 -36.65 31.30
CA LEU A 18 3.29 -36.24 29.96
C LEU A 18 3.96 -34.90 29.60
N PRO A 19 4.89 -34.85 28.63
CA PRO A 19 5.44 -33.58 28.18
C PRO A 19 4.36 -32.82 27.40
N ILE A 20 3.87 -31.71 27.94
CA ILE A 20 3.12 -30.73 27.17
C ILE A 20 4.15 -29.86 26.45
N ALA A 21 4.65 -30.35 25.31
CA ALA A 21 5.51 -29.56 24.43
C ALA A 21 4.84 -29.48 23.05
N SER A 22 3.92 -28.52 22.91
CA SER A 22 3.57 -27.97 21.60
C SER A 22 4.45 -26.73 21.36
N ALA A 23 5.75 -26.96 21.18
CA ALA A 23 6.54 -26.03 20.40
C ALA A 23 6.23 -26.40 18.95
N GLY A 24 5.44 -25.58 18.26
CA GLY A 24 5.49 -25.59 16.80
C GLY A 24 6.94 -25.36 16.37
N PRO A 25 7.32 -25.64 15.11
CA PRO A 25 8.61 -25.18 14.63
C PRO A 25 8.73 -23.68 14.95
N ASP A 26 9.67 -23.32 15.83
CA ASP A 26 10.15 -21.96 15.96
C ASP A 26 10.77 -21.66 14.61
N TYR A 27 9.98 -21.11 13.69
CA TYR A 27 10.50 -20.65 12.41
C TYR A 27 11.37 -19.43 12.72
N THR A 28 12.64 -19.70 13.00
CA THR A 28 13.65 -18.68 13.19
C THR A 28 14.25 -18.34 11.84
N ILE A 29 14.26 -17.05 11.52
CA ILE A 29 15.08 -16.54 10.42
C ILE A 29 16.46 -16.33 11.01
N ASP A 30 17.29 -17.36 10.95
CA ASP A 30 18.63 -17.35 11.55
C ASP A 30 19.59 -16.39 10.82
N TRP A 31 19.21 -15.94 9.63
CA TRP A 31 19.96 -14.98 8.85
C TRP A 31 19.05 -14.16 7.94
N HIS A 32 19.28 -12.84 7.94
CA HIS A 32 18.69 -11.90 7.01
C HIS A 32 19.67 -10.74 6.77
N THR A 33 19.66 -10.16 5.57
CA THR A 33 20.18 -8.82 5.32
C THR A 33 19.03 -7.91 4.96
N ILE A 34 18.96 -6.74 5.61
CA ILE A 34 18.12 -5.63 5.13
C ILE A 34 19.09 -4.68 4.45
N ASP A 35 19.27 -4.88 3.15
CA ASP A 35 20.10 -4.00 2.32
C ASP A 35 19.31 -2.71 2.04
N GLY A 36 19.27 -1.84 3.06
CA GLY A 36 18.82 -0.47 2.92
C GLY A 36 19.88 0.39 2.25
N GLY A 37 19.45 1.37 1.46
CA GLY A 37 20.36 2.29 0.79
C GLY A 37 19.66 3.51 0.23
N GLY A 38 20.42 4.34 -0.48
CA GLY A 38 19.96 5.62 -0.99
C GLY A 38 20.62 6.80 -0.31
N ALA A 39 20.70 7.90 -1.03
CA ALA A 39 21.27 9.15 -0.55
C ALA A 39 20.65 10.29 -1.35
N MET A 40 20.46 11.42 -0.66
CA MET A 40 20.07 12.67 -1.27
C MET A 40 21.33 13.48 -1.56
N HIS A 41 21.29 14.24 -2.64
CA HIS A 41 22.32 15.22 -2.98
C HIS A 41 23.71 14.59 -3.21
N LEU A 42 23.77 13.39 -3.80
CA LEU A 42 25.03 12.83 -4.25
C LEU A 42 25.51 13.64 -5.45
N ALA A 43 26.55 14.44 -5.25
CA ALA A 43 27.14 15.26 -6.32
C ALA A 43 28.34 14.54 -6.97
N GLY A 44 28.35 14.52 -8.30
CA GLY A 44 29.44 14.00 -9.11
C GLY A 44 29.66 14.87 -10.34
N GLY A 45 30.62 15.81 -10.27
CA GLY A 45 30.82 16.79 -11.32
C GLY A 45 29.65 17.77 -11.41
N ALA A 46 29.07 17.92 -12.60
CA ALA A 46 27.93 18.82 -12.85
C ALA A 46 26.55 18.19 -12.58
N TYR A 47 26.52 16.94 -12.13
CA TYR A 47 25.27 16.20 -11.91
C TYR A 47 25.07 15.90 -10.43
N GLU A 48 23.81 15.95 -10.04
CA GLU A 48 23.34 15.59 -8.71
C GLU A 48 22.36 14.43 -8.85
N LEU A 49 22.56 13.38 -8.07
CA LEU A 49 21.72 12.19 -8.04
C LEU A 49 21.14 12.01 -6.64
N SER A 50 19.84 11.80 -6.60
CA SER A 50 19.08 11.49 -5.40
C SER A 50 18.31 10.21 -5.66
N GLY A 51 18.40 9.24 -4.75
CA GLY A 51 17.69 7.96 -4.88
C GLY A 51 17.56 7.21 -3.57
N THR A 52 16.61 6.27 -3.53
CA THR A 52 16.32 5.39 -2.39
C THR A 52 16.47 3.92 -2.83
N ILE A 53 17.03 3.04 -2.00
CA ILE A 53 17.17 1.60 -2.27
C ILE A 53 16.62 0.82 -1.06
N GLY A 54 15.83 -0.24 -1.30
CA GLY A 54 15.39 -1.16 -0.24
C GLY A 54 14.13 -0.73 0.55
N GLN A 55 13.25 0.09 -0.03
CA GLN A 55 12.00 0.52 0.63
C GLN A 55 11.00 -0.64 0.77
N HIS A 56 10.98 -1.30 1.93
CA HIS A 56 10.02 -2.34 2.29
C HIS A 56 8.68 -1.75 2.75
N ASP A 57 8.03 -0.94 1.91
CA ASP A 57 6.60 -0.57 1.99
C ASP A 57 6.28 0.43 0.87
N ALA A 58 6.36 -0.01 -0.39
CA ALA A 58 5.74 0.72 -1.50
C ALA A 58 4.23 0.39 -1.50
N GLY A 59 3.54 0.76 -0.42
CA GLY A 59 2.11 0.53 -0.25
C GLY A 59 1.27 1.45 -1.15
N PRO A 60 0.05 1.03 -1.55
CA PRO A 60 -0.82 1.83 -2.40
C PRO A 60 -1.25 3.12 -1.70
N THR A 61 -1.11 4.23 -2.44
CA THR A 61 -1.78 5.57 -2.46
C THR A 61 -2.35 6.21 -1.17
N ALA A 62 -2.82 5.47 -0.17
CA ALA A 62 -3.38 6.01 1.06
C ALA A 62 -2.29 6.09 2.16
N PRO A 63 -1.94 7.30 2.63
CA PRO A 63 -0.96 7.48 3.68
C PRO A 63 -1.47 6.94 5.03
N MET A 64 -0.56 6.48 5.89
CA MET A 64 -0.89 6.10 7.26
C MET A 64 -1.27 7.36 8.04
N VAL A 65 -2.48 7.41 8.60
CA VAL A 65 -2.98 8.56 9.36
C VAL A 65 -3.04 8.28 10.86
N GLY A 66 -2.63 9.26 11.67
CA GLY A 66 -2.65 9.19 13.13
C GLY A 66 -2.89 10.56 13.75
N GLY A 67 -4.15 10.88 14.05
CA GLY A 67 -4.52 12.22 14.54
C GLY A 67 -4.32 13.28 13.45
N PRO A 68 -3.64 14.41 13.72
CA PRO A 68 -3.34 15.43 12.71
C PRO A 68 -2.11 15.09 11.84
N TYR A 69 -1.50 13.92 12.02
CA TYR A 69 -0.27 13.54 11.34
C TYR A 69 -0.53 12.49 10.25
N GLU A 70 0.24 12.60 9.18
CA GLU A 70 0.21 11.74 8.01
C GLU A 70 1.62 11.23 7.72
N LEU A 71 1.75 9.93 7.42
CA LEU A 71 2.99 9.28 7.03
C LEU A 71 2.76 8.45 5.76
N ALA A 72 3.34 8.87 4.64
CA ALA A 72 3.41 8.09 3.43
C ALA A 72 4.74 7.31 3.37
N GLY A 73 4.67 5.98 3.33
CA GLY A 73 5.82 5.12 2.99
C GLY A 73 6.03 5.04 1.47
N GLY A 74 7.21 4.60 1.02
CA GLY A 74 7.50 4.33 -0.39
C GLY A 74 8.51 5.28 -1.05
N PHE A 75 8.47 5.37 -2.38
CA PHE A 75 9.31 6.29 -3.17
C PHE A 75 8.88 7.75 -2.90
N TRP A 76 9.79 8.72 -3.05
CA TRP A 76 9.41 10.13 -3.16
C TRP A 76 8.51 10.24 -4.38
N VAL A 77 7.19 10.29 -4.17
CA VAL A 77 6.25 10.44 -5.27
C VAL A 77 6.63 11.71 -6.03
N VAL A 78 7.21 11.54 -7.21
CA VAL A 78 6.83 12.40 -8.34
C VAL A 78 5.33 12.26 -8.33
N SER A 79 4.63 13.32 -7.91
CA SER A 79 3.17 13.45 -7.79
C SER A 79 2.44 12.23 -8.34
N GLN A 80 1.72 11.46 -7.50
CA GLN A 80 0.93 10.28 -7.91
C GLN A 80 0.63 10.33 -9.39
N ILE A 81 1.36 9.51 -10.13
CA ILE A 81 1.22 9.47 -11.57
C ILE A 81 -0.19 8.96 -11.77
N CYS A 82 -1.08 9.79 -12.33
CA CYS A 82 -2.38 9.29 -12.68
C CYS A 82 -2.18 8.25 -13.77
N TYR A 83 -2.23 6.99 -13.38
CA TYR A 83 -1.99 5.86 -14.26
C TYR A 83 -3.08 5.77 -15.34
N CYS A 84 -4.29 6.23 -15.00
CA CYS A 84 -5.41 6.31 -15.92
C CYS A 84 -6.15 7.64 -15.75
N PRO A 85 -5.78 8.69 -16.52
CA PRO A 85 -6.50 9.95 -16.51
C PRO A 85 -7.99 9.71 -16.79
N GLY A 86 -8.86 10.22 -15.93
CA GLY A 86 -10.31 10.05 -16.01
C GLY A 86 -10.88 8.91 -15.16
N ASP A 87 -10.08 7.94 -14.69
CA ASP A 87 -10.51 7.02 -13.62
C ASP A 87 -10.32 7.74 -12.28
N MET A 88 -11.40 8.35 -11.82
CA MET A 88 -11.40 9.18 -10.63
C MET A 88 -11.60 8.35 -9.37
N ASN A 89 -12.13 7.14 -9.51
CA ASN A 89 -12.49 6.29 -8.39
C ASN A 89 -11.43 5.22 -8.07
N GLY A 90 -10.55 4.92 -9.03
CA GLY A 90 -9.40 4.02 -8.92
C GLY A 90 -9.74 2.56 -9.16
N ASP A 91 -10.83 2.25 -9.87
CA ASP A 91 -11.26 0.88 -10.15
C ASP A 91 -10.75 0.34 -11.49
N GLY A 92 -9.96 1.12 -12.22
CA GLY A 92 -9.33 0.77 -13.48
C GLY A 92 -10.27 0.90 -14.70
N ILE A 93 -11.43 1.53 -14.54
CA ILE A 93 -12.43 1.69 -15.59
C ILE A 93 -12.87 3.16 -15.63
N LYS A 94 -12.98 3.73 -16.83
CA LYS A 94 -13.58 5.06 -17.02
C LYS A 94 -15.09 4.92 -17.20
N ASP A 95 -15.87 5.13 -16.14
CA ASP A 95 -17.33 5.00 -16.15
C ASP A 95 -18.07 6.11 -15.38
N ALA A 96 -19.40 5.98 -15.30
CA ALA A 96 -20.25 6.99 -14.67
C ALA A 96 -19.93 7.23 -13.18
N ARG A 97 -19.22 6.32 -12.52
CA ARG A 97 -18.77 6.43 -11.11
C ARG A 97 -17.68 7.48 -10.96
N ASP A 98 -16.98 7.83 -12.04
CA ASP A 98 -15.92 8.83 -12.02
C ASP A 98 -16.43 10.26 -12.06
N VAL A 99 -17.62 10.46 -12.62
CA VAL A 99 -18.22 11.79 -12.88
C VAL A 99 -18.33 12.61 -11.59
N GLN A 100 -18.83 12.01 -10.50
CA GLN A 100 -19.05 12.75 -9.25
C GLN A 100 -17.73 13.26 -8.64
N LYS A 101 -16.66 12.47 -8.77
CA LYS A 101 -15.33 12.85 -8.28
C LYS A 101 -14.64 13.84 -9.22
N PHE A 102 -14.79 13.68 -10.53
CA PHE A 102 -14.32 14.65 -11.52
C PHE A 102 -14.93 16.04 -11.27
N VAL A 103 -16.26 16.10 -11.11
CA VAL A 103 -16.98 17.35 -10.83
C VAL A 103 -16.57 17.95 -9.49
N ALA A 104 -16.38 17.14 -8.45
CA ALA A 104 -15.89 17.62 -7.17
C ALA A 104 -14.50 18.26 -7.31
N CYS A 105 -13.61 17.63 -8.08
CA CYS A 105 -12.28 18.15 -8.36
C CYS A 105 -12.30 19.45 -9.15
N PHE A 106 -13.10 19.49 -10.22
CA PHE A 106 -13.26 20.68 -11.07
C PHE A 106 -13.82 21.88 -10.31
N THR A 107 -14.72 21.66 -9.35
CA THR A 107 -15.45 22.75 -8.67
C THR A 107 -14.86 23.16 -7.33
N SER A 108 -14.22 22.23 -6.60
CA SER A 108 -13.77 22.47 -5.23
C SER A 108 -12.28 22.20 -5.01
N GLY A 109 -11.57 21.70 -6.02
CA GLY A 109 -10.20 21.24 -5.89
C GLY A 109 -10.10 20.00 -4.99
N GLY A 110 -8.88 19.64 -4.55
CA GLY A 110 -8.60 18.47 -3.73
C GLY A 110 -7.58 17.52 -4.36
N SER A 111 -7.68 16.22 -4.08
CA SER A 111 -6.79 15.20 -4.66
C SER A 111 -7.19 14.91 -6.11
N CYS A 112 -6.78 15.80 -7.01
CA CYS A 112 -7.25 15.88 -8.41
C CYS A 112 -6.24 15.38 -9.42
N GLN A 113 -5.32 14.51 -9.00
CA GLN A 113 -4.23 14.03 -9.83
C GLN A 113 -4.71 13.34 -11.12
N CYS A 114 -5.90 12.75 -11.11
CA CYS A 114 -6.50 12.11 -12.29
C CYS A 114 -7.55 12.92 -13.05
N ALA A 115 -7.84 14.15 -12.61
CA ALA A 115 -8.81 15.02 -13.27
C ALA A 115 -8.19 15.89 -14.37
N ASP A 116 -6.87 16.06 -14.39
CA ASP A 116 -6.15 16.68 -15.52
C ASP A 116 -6.00 15.61 -16.61
N VAL A 117 -7.02 15.49 -17.45
CA VAL A 117 -7.12 14.49 -18.52
C VAL A 117 -6.57 15.02 -19.84
N SER A 118 -6.50 16.33 -19.99
CA SER A 118 -5.85 17.01 -21.12
C SER A 118 -4.32 17.03 -20.98
N LEU A 119 -3.80 16.78 -19.77
CA LEU A 119 -2.38 16.83 -19.40
C LEU A 119 -1.78 18.23 -19.59
N GLU A 120 -2.62 19.26 -19.49
CA GLU A 120 -2.21 20.65 -19.65
C GLU A 120 -2.51 21.46 -18.39
N SER A 121 -1.45 21.85 -17.67
CA SER A 121 -1.49 22.90 -16.65
C SER A 121 -2.56 22.74 -15.55
N GLY A 122 -2.96 21.50 -15.21
CA GLY A 122 -3.90 21.20 -14.13
C GLY A 122 -5.35 21.12 -14.59
N VAL A 123 -6.28 21.10 -13.62
CA VAL A 123 -7.72 20.87 -13.91
C VAL A 123 -8.40 22.18 -14.34
N THR A 124 -8.74 22.27 -15.62
CA THR A 124 -9.36 23.42 -16.27
C THR A 124 -10.58 23.03 -17.11
N LEU A 125 -11.19 24.00 -17.81
CA LEU A 125 -12.33 23.73 -18.68
C LEU A 125 -11.97 22.83 -19.88
N ASP A 126 -10.69 22.76 -20.24
CA ASP A 126 -10.20 21.95 -21.35
C ASP A 126 -10.24 20.43 -21.03
N ASP A 127 -10.31 20.07 -19.74
CA ASP A 127 -10.45 18.68 -19.29
C ASP A 127 -11.87 18.13 -19.45
N VAL A 128 -12.89 18.99 -19.41
CA VAL A 128 -14.29 18.57 -19.48
C VAL A 128 -14.64 17.84 -20.78
N PRO A 129 -14.32 18.35 -21.99
CA PRO A 129 -14.63 17.64 -23.22
C PRO A 129 -13.85 16.32 -23.34
N VAL A 130 -12.59 16.30 -22.92
CA VAL A 130 -11.74 15.10 -22.94
C VAL A 130 -12.29 14.02 -21.99
N PHE A 131 -12.69 14.42 -20.78
CA PHE A 131 -13.29 13.51 -19.80
C PHE A 131 -14.59 12.89 -20.30
N VAL A 132 -15.44 13.69 -20.96
CA VAL A 132 -16.70 13.20 -21.53
C VAL A 132 -16.45 12.25 -22.70
N GLU A 133 -15.48 12.54 -23.57
CA GLU A 133 -15.10 11.64 -24.66
C GLU A 133 -14.60 10.28 -24.13
N ASP A 134 -13.70 10.33 -23.14
CA ASP A 134 -13.17 9.15 -22.46
C ASP A 134 -14.27 8.30 -21.83
N LEU A 135 -15.21 8.95 -21.13
CA LEU A 135 -16.38 8.29 -20.52
C LEU A 135 -17.25 7.58 -21.56
N LEU A 136 -17.48 8.22 -22.70
CA LEU A 136 -18.31 7.67 -23.78
C LEU A 136 -17.61 6.54 -24.54
N SER A 137 -16.28 6.52 -24.53
CA SER A 137 -15.49 5.44 -25.14
C SER A 137 -15.45 4.16 -24.31
N SER A 138 -15.89 4.20 -23.04
CA SER A 138 -15.83 3.07 -22.09
C SER A 138 -14.43 2.44 -22.03
N GLY A 139 -13.41 3.29 -21.94
CA GLY A 139 -12.01 2.87 -21.92
C GLY A 139 -11.68 2.09 -20.65
N VAL A 140 -11.25 0.85 -20.80
CA VAL A 140 -10.54 0.13 -19.73
C VAL A 140 -9.13 0.69 -19.68
N CYS A 141 -8.65 1.01 -18.48
CA CYS A 141 -7.29 1.45 -18.28
C CYS A 141 -6.29 0.32 -18.64
N PRO A 142 -5.05 0.63 -19.07
CA PRO A 142 -4.04 -0.38 -19.38
C PRO A 142 -3.73 -1.35 -18.23
#